data_AF-A0A350M8I2-F1
#
_entry.id   AF-A0A350M8I2-F1
#
_cell.length_a   1.000
_cell.length_b   1.000
_cell.length_c   1.000
_cell.angle_alpha   90.00
_cell.angle_beta   90.00
_cell.angle_gamma   90.00
#
_symmetry.space_group_name_H-M   'P 1'
#
loop_
_entity.id
_entity.type
_entity.pdbx_description
1 polymer ?
#
loop_
_entity_poly.entity_id
_entity_poly.type
_entity_poly.pdbx_seq_one_letter_code
_entity_poly.pdbx_strand_id
1 'polypeptide(L)'
;MSDDDSIEKMKNPNYLDTYKELCNSYHAIDDFRAKLLALLPFATGVGAVFLLGNIEPDNQKYLEPLGFFGFVVTLGLFVYEIFGIHKCHALIKSGKYIETLQLKVDGQFRSRPPSVLGFIDEPFAAGIIYPAVLASWLYIALIFLHPQISQSAAIVIFFAGLVCMLIYKRWLRMDADKFEKELQEEINATQ
;
A
#
# COMPACT_ATOMS: atom_id res chain seq x y z
N MET A 1 42.55 -15.77 26.44
CA MET A 1 41.12 -15.42 26.42
C MET A 1 40.99 -14.30 25.41
N SER A 2 40.96 -14.66 24.12
CA SER A 2 41.06 -13.70 23.02
C SER A 2 39.70 -13.09 22.71
N ASP A 3 39.68 -11.80 22.41
CA ASP A 3 38.51 -10.98 22.06
C ASP A 3 37.69 -11.51 20.85
N ASP A 4 38.21 -12.53 20.16
CA ASP A 4 37.56 -13.23 19.05
C ASP A 4 36.34 -14.07 19.49
N ASP A 5 36.38 -14.64 20.70
CA ASP A 5 35.28 -15.46 21.25
C ASP A 5 34.07 -14.60 21.70
N SER A 6 34.29 -13.29 21.90
CA SER A 6 33.25 -12.28 22.14
C SER A 6 32.59 -11.76 20.87
N ILE A 7 33.27 -11.81 19.72
CA ILE A 7 32.68 -11.43 18.42
C ILE A 7 31.86 -12.58 17.84
N GLU A 8 32.28 -13.84 18.06
CA GLU A 8 31.54 -15.01 17.62
C GLU A 8 30.24 -15.24 18.42
N LYS A 9 30.21 -14.87 19.71
CA LYS A 9 28.98 -14.90 20.54
C LYS A 9 27.95 -13.79 20.24
N MET A 10 28.31 -12.77 19.48
CA MET A 10 27.34 -11.79 18.93
C MET A 10 26.76 -12.24 17.57
N LYS A 11 27.18 -13.40 17.05
CA LYS A 11 26.85 -13.90 15.72
C LYS A 11 25.75 -14.96 15.72
N ASN A 12 24.73 -14.80 16.56
CA ASN A 12 23.45 -15.48 16.40
C ASN A 12 22.32 -14.63 17.00
N PRO A 13 21.78 -13.65 16.26
CA PRO A 13 20.41 -13.26 16.52
C PRO A 13 19.58 -14.53 16.38
N ASN A 14 18.71 -14.83 17.36
CA ASN A 14 17.82 -15.98 17.26
C ASN A 14 16.93 -15.78 16.01
N TYR A 15 17.34 -16.33 14.87
CA TYR A 15 16.69 -16.10 13.57
C TYR A 15 15.23 -16.50 13.61
N LEU A 16 14.87 -17.46 14.48
CA LEU A 16 13.50 -17.84 14.74
C LEU A 16 12.69 -16.71 15.39
N ASP A 17 13.26 -16.00 16.36
CA ASP A 17 12.59 -14.88 17.04
C ASP A 17 12.48 -13.67 16.09
N THR A 18 13.54 -13.35 15.36
CA THR A 18 13.50 -12.31 14.31
C THR A 18 12.46 -12.64 13.25
N TYR A 19 12.39 -13.91 12.81
CA TYR A 19 11.41 -14.38 11.85
C TYR A 19 9.98 -14.28 12.39
N LYS A 20 9.74 -14.66 13.65
CA LYS A 20 8.44 -14.49 14.30
C LYS A 20 8.03 -13.02 14.37
N GLU A 21 8.94 -12.14 14.75
CA GLU A 21 8.67 -10.70 14.82
C GLU A 21 8.39 -10.10 13.44
N LEU A 22 9.09 -10.58 12.41
CA LEU A 22 8.82 -10.23 11.02
C LEU A 22 7.42 -10.68 10.58
N CYS A 23 7.02 -11.91 10.91
CA CYS A 23 5.67 -12.42 10.64
C CYS A 23 4.59 -11.61 11.37
N ASN A 24 4.83 -11.25 12.63
CA ASN A 24 3.92 -10.41 13.41
C ASN A 24 3.79 -9.01 12.80
N SER A 25 4.91 -8.39 12.43
CA SER A 25 4.95 -7.10 11.76
C SER A 25 4.21 -7.13 10.42
N TYR A 26 4.34 -8.22 9.67
CA TYR A 26 3.63 -8.42 8.41
C TYR A 26 2.11 -8.50 8.62
N HIS A 27 1.64 -9.36 9.53
CA HIS A 27 0.21 -9.48 9.84
C HIS A 27 -0.39 -8.17 10.38
N ALA A 28 0.36 -7.44 11.22
CA ALA A 28 -0.09 -6.16 11.74
C ALA A 28 -0.33 -5.11 10.64
N ILE A 29 0.48 -5.13 9.57
CA ILE A 29 0.30 -4.25 8.40
C ILE A 29 -0.93 -4.68 7.60
N ASP A 30 -1.10 -5.99 7.37
CA ASP A 30 -2.24 -6.52 6.62
C ASP A 30 -3.58 -6.20 7.30
N ASP A 31 -3.66 -6.45 8.61
CA ASP A 31 -4.81 -6.10 9.45
C ASP A 31 -5.12 -4.60 9.42
N PHE A 32 -4.09 -3.76 9.42
CA PHE A 32 -4.25 -2.32 9.35
C PHE A 32 -4.87 -1.91 7.99
N ARG A 33 -4.39 -2.48 6.88
CA ARG A 33 -4.90 -2.20 5.53
C ARG A 33 -6.34 -2.66 5.37
N ALA A 34 -6.69 -3.83 5.89
CA ALA A 34 -8.07 -4.32 5.91
C ALA A 34 -9.01 -3.38 6.68
N LYS A 35 -8.58 -2.89 7.84
CA LYS A 35 -9.35 -1.91 8.64
C LYS A 35 -9.51 -0.57 7.91
N LEU A 36 -8.46 -0.11 7.23
CA LEU A 36 -8.49 1.14 6.48
C LEU A 36 -9.41 1.03 5.25
N LEU A 37 -9.36 -0.09 4.53
CA LEU A 37 -10.28 -0.39 3.43
C LEU A 37 -11.73 -0.55 3.90
N ALA A 38 -11.98 -1.07 5.11
CA ALA A 38 -13.32 -1.15 5.68
C ALA A 38 -13.87 0.23 6.12
N LEU A 39 -12.99 1.13 6.57
CA LEU A 39 -13.39 2.47 7.02
C LEU A 39 -13.79 3.39 5.84
N LEU A 40 -13.18 3.19 4.66
CA LEU A 40 -13.38 4.03 3.48
C LEU A 40 -14.83 4.02 2.95
N PRO A 41 -15.48 2.86 2.73
CA PRO A 41 -16.89 2.79 2.35
C PRO A 41 -17.80 3.32 3.44
N PHE A 42 -17.44 3.16 4.71
CA PHE A 42 -18.21 3.71 5.83
C PHE A 42 -18.18 5.24 5.82
N ALA A 43 -16.99 5.84 5.77
CA ALA A 43 -16.83 7.29 5.72
C ALA A 43 -17.48 7.90 4.47
N THR A 44 -17.29 7.26 3.31
CA THR A 44 -17.85 7.73 2.04
C THR A 44 -19.37 7.53 1.98
N GLY A 45 -19.88 6.41 2.49
CA GLY A 45 -21.31 6.10 2.55
C GLY A 45 -22.06 7.00 3.52
N VAL A 46 -21.50 7.25 4.72
CA VAL A 46 -22.06 8.24 5.67
C VAL A 46 -22.06 9.63 5.05
N GLY A 47 -20.99 10.02 4.36
CA GLY A 47 -20.94 11.27 3.61
C GLY A 47 -22.03 11.35 2.54
N ALA A 48 -22.21 10.30 1.74
CA ALA A 48 -23.22 10.26 0.68
C ALA A 48 -24.66 10.31 1.22
N VAL A 49 -24.97 9.58 2.28
CA VAL A 49 -26.31 9.63 2.93
C VAL A 49 -26.58 11.00 3.54
N PHE A 50 -25.58 11.58 4.22
CA PHE A 50 -25.70 12.92 4.79
C PHE A 50 -25.92 13.97 3.69
N LEU A 51 -25.20 13.84 2.59
CA LEU A 51 -25.38 14.70 1.42
C LEU A 51 -26.77 14.54 0.82
N LEU A 52 -27.20 13.32 0.48
CA LEU A 52 -28.50 13.07 -0.16
C LEU A 52 -29.71 13.45 0.72
N GLY A 53 -29.56 13.39 2.04
CA GLY A 53 -30.66 13.67 2.99
C GLY A 53 -30.92 15.15 3.25
N ASN A 54 -29.95 16.05 3.02
CA ASN A 54 -29.98 17.44 3.52
C ASN A 54 -29.59 18.51 2.47
N ILE A 55 -29.75 18.25 1.16
CA ILE A 55 -29.47 19.29 0.13
C ILE A 55 -30.59 20.34 0.10
N GLU A 56 -30.65 21.18 1.11
CA GLU A 56 -31.30 22.48 1.00
C GLU A 56 -30.39 23.44 0.21
N PRO A 57 -30.95 24.41 -0.53
CA PRO A 57 -30.16 25.37 -1.32
C PRO A 57 -29.08 26.10 -0.51
N ASP A 58 -29.32 26.33 0.78
CA ASP A 58 -28.37 27.04 1.66
C ASP A 58 -27.18 26.16 2.09
N ASN A 59 -27.32 24.83 2.05
CA ASN A 59 -26.27 23.88 2.42
C ASN A 59 -25.21 23.68 1.33
N GLN A 60 -25.43 24.22 0.12
CA GLN A 60 -24.46 24.16 -0.99
C GLN A 60 -23.11 24.81 -0.62
N LYS A 61 -23.12 25.81 0.26
CA LYS A 61 -21.92 26.50 0.76
C LYS A 61 -20.97 25.57 1.54
N TYR A 62 -21.48 24.46 2.10
CA TYR A 62 -20.66 23.51 2.87
C TYR A 62 -20.06 22.41 1.99
N LEU A 63 -20.51 22.26 0.74
CA LEU A 63 -20.05 21.20 -0.15
C LEU A 63 -18.63 21.41 -0.65
N GLU A 64 -18.23 22.66 -0.89
CA GLU A 64 -16.87 23.02 -1.27
C GLU A 64 -15.84 22.62 -0.19
N PRO A 65 -15.93 23.12 1.06
CA PRO A 65 -14.97 22.76 2.10
C PRO A 65 -15.01 21.27 2.44
N LEU A 66 -16.19 20.64 2.34
CA LEU A 66 -16.33 19.20 2.53
C LEU A 66 -15.60 18.41 1.43
N GLY A 67 -15.74 18.81 0.17
CA GLY A 67 -15.04 18.22 -0.96
C GLY A 67 -13.52 18.34 -0.83
N PHE A 68 -13.05 19.55 -0.49
CA PHE A 68 -11.62 19.79 -0.27
C PHE A 68 -11.07 18.95 0.90
N PHE A 69 -11.80 18.89 2.01
CA PHE A 69 -11.42 18.08 3.16
C PHE A 69 -11.34 16.59 2.80
N GLY A 70 -12.38 16.07 2.13
CA GLY A 70 -12.42 14.68 1.66
C GLY A 70 -11.27 14.34 0.71
N PHE A 71 -10.93 15.28 -0.19
CA PHE A 71 -9.80 15.14 -1.10
C PHE A 71 -8.47 15.03 -0.34
N VAL A 72 -8.19 15.95 0.58
CA VAL A 72 -6.94 15.96 1.36
C VAL A 72 -6.80 14.70 2.21
N VAL A 73 -7.87 14.28 2.90
CA VAL A 73 -7.88 13.05 3.70
C VAL A 73 -7.61 11.83 2.82
N THR A 74 -8.30 11.71 1.68
CA THR A 74 -8.10 10.58 0.75
C THR A 74 -6.69 10.58 0.17
N LEU A 75 -6.12 11.76 -0.09
CA LEU A 75 -4.75 11.88 -0.60
C LEU A 75 -3.74 11.40 0.46
N GLY A 76 -3.94 11.77 1.72
CA GLY A 76 -3.16 11.28 2.83
C GLY A 76 -3.23 9.75 2.96
N LEU A 77 -4.43 9.17 2.86
CA LEU A 77 -4.61 7.72 2.86
C LEU A 77 -3.94 7.04 1.66
N PHE A 78 -4.01 7.64 0.47
CA PHE A 78 -3.36 7.11 -0.72
C PHE A 78 -1.83 7.06 -0.58
N VAL A 79 -1.22 8.14 -0.08
CA VAL A 79 0.22 8.18 0.21
C VAL A 79 0.60 7.16 1.28
N TYR A 80 -0.23 7.03 2.33
CA TYR A 80 -0.03 6.04 3.38
C TYR A 80 -0.07 4.62 2.82
N GLU A 81 -1.01 4.31 1.93
CA GLU A 81 -1.12 3.01 1.27
C GLU A 81 0.14 2.67 0.45
N ILE A 82 0.66 3.64 -0.32
CA ILE A 82 1.92 3.47 -1.07
C ILE A 82 3.08 3.13 -0.12
N PHE A 83 3.17 3.83 1.02
CA PHE A 83 4.18 3.53 2.03
C PHE A 83 3.99 2.13 2.66
N GLY A 84 2.74 1.74 2.93
CA GLY A 84 2.38 0.42 3.43
C GLY A 84 2.81 -0.70 2.48
N ILE A 85 2.56 -0.53 1.18
CA ILE A 85 3.00 -1.47 0.14
C ILE A 85 4.53 -1.57 0.11
N HIS A 86 5.24 -0.43 0.20
CA HIS A 86 6.70 -0.43 0.22
C HIS A 86 7.25 -1.22 1.42
N LYS A 87 6.72 -0.95 2.62
CA LYS A 87 7.15 -1.63 3.86
C LYS A 87 6.83 -3.13 3.80
N CYS A 88 5.64 -3.49 3.32
CA CYS A 88 5.24 -4.88 3.11
C CYS A 88 6.21 -5.59 2.16
N HIS A 89 6.59 -4.95 1.05
CA HIS A 89 7.56 -5.51 0.10
C HIS A 89 8.94 -5.75 0.74
N ALA A 90 9.43 -4.79 1.54
CA ALA A 90 10.70 -4.93 2.25
C ALA A 90 10.67 -6.10 3.26
N LEU A 91 9.58 -6.25 4.02
CA LEU A 91 9.41 -7.36 4.96
C LEU A 91 9.37 -8.71 4.25
N ILE A 92 8.72 -8.80 3.09
CA ILE A 92 8.69 -10.04 2.29
C ILE A 92 10.12 -10.42 1.85
N LYS A 93 10.92 -9.45 1.38
CA LYS A 93 12.32 -9.70 1.00
C LYS A 93 13.14 -10.22 2.17
N SER A 94 13.05 -9.55 3.33
CA SER A 94 13.74 -9.98 4.54
C SER A 94 13.28 -11.36 5.02
N GLY A 95 11.98 -11.65 4.97
CA GLY A 95 11.42 -12.95 5.31
C GLY A 95 11.95 -14.05 4.41
N LYS A 96 11.95 -13.80 3.08
CA LYS A 96 12.48 -14.75 2.09
C LYS A 96 13.99 -15.01 2.28
N TYR A 97 14.77 -13.97 2.59
CA TYR A 97 16.19 -14.11 2.92
C TYR A 97 16.41 -15.06 4.11
N ILE A 98 15.66 -14.85 5.20
CA ILE A 98 15.77 -15.67 6.42
C ILE A 98 15.30 -17.11 6.16
N GLU A 99 14.17 -17.31 5.50
CA GLU A 99 13.65 -18.64 5.16
C GLU A 99 14.63 -19.44 4.30
N THR A 100 15.27 -18.78 3.32
CA THR A 100 16.10 -19.44 2.31
C THR A 100 17.52 -19.72 2.78
N LEU A 101 18.21 -18.72 3.34
CA LEU A 101 19.63 -18.82 3.67
C LEU A 101 19.88 -19.25 5.12
N GLN A 102 19.06 -18.77 6.06
CA GLN A 102 19.31 -18.96 7.49
C GLN A 102 18.60 -20.20 8.03
N LEU A 103 17.29 -20.32 7.77
CA LEU A 103 16.46 -21.40 8.31
C LEU A 103 16.37 -22.61 7.36
N LYS A 104 16.61 -22.42 6.06
CA LYS A 104 16.48 -23.44 5.00
C LYS A 104 15.12 -24.16 5.03
N VAL A 105 14.05 -23.41 5.30
CA VAL A 105 12.68 -23.91 5.36
C VAL A 105 11.88 -23.43 4.15
N ASP A 106 10.77 -24.12 3.86
CA ASP A 106 9.76 -23.60 2.94
C ASP A 106 8.69 -22.89 3.76
N GLY A 107 8.75 -21.56 3.78
CA GLY A 107 7.86 -20.71 4.57
C GLY A 107 6.93 -19.87 3.70
N GLN A 108 6.16 -18.99 4.36
CA GLN A 108 5.10 -18.21 3.71
C GLN A 108 5.65 -17.18 2.73
N PHE A 109 6.90 -16.72 2.89
CA PHE A 109 7.51 -15.73 2.01
C PHE A 109 8.15 -16.37 0.76
N ARG A 110 8.47 -17.67 0.81
CA ARG A 110 8.98 -18.44 -0.33
C ARG A 110 7.88 -18.90 -1.29
N SER A 111 6.79 -19.45 -0.75
CA SER A 111 5.69 -20.04 -1.54
C SER A 111 4.45 -19.14 -1.57
N ARG A 112 4.59 -17.90 -2.06
CA ARG A 112 3.45 -16.98 -2.16
C ARG A 112 2.54 -17.36 -3.33
N PRO A 113 1.21 -17.55 -3.11
CA PRO A 113 0.29 -17.78 -4.21
C PRO A 113 0.31 -16.59 -5.19
N PRO A 114 0.28 -16.85 -6.51
CA PRO A 114 0.29 -15.80 -7.51
C PRO A 114 -0.97 -14.93 -7.41
N SER A 115 -0.91 -13.72 -7.97
CA SER A 115 -2.06 -12.80 -8.12
C SER A 115 -3.33 -13.54 -8.49
N VAL A 116 -4.45 -13.23 -7.85
CA VAL A 116 -5.75 -13.73 -8.31
C VAL A 116 -5.98 -13.19 -9.72
N LEU A 117 -6.27 -14.07 -10.68
CA LEU A 117 -6.41 -13.73 -12.11
C LEU A 117 -5.16 -13.13 -12.79
N GLY A 118 -3.97 -13.23 -12.20
CA GLY A 118 -2.70 -12.79 -12.82
C GLY A 118 -2.51 -11.26 -12.96
N PHE A 119 -3.55 -10.46 -12.71
CA PHE A 119 -3.50 -9.00 -12.83
C PHE A 119 -4.08 -8.26 -11.61
N ILE A 120 -4.94 -8.92 -10.83
CA ILE A 120 -5.56 -8.34 -9.64
C ILE A 120 -4.57 -8.50 -8.49
N ASP A 121 -3.69 -7.51 -8.41
CA ASP A 121 -2.79 -7.33 -7.28
C ASP A 121 -3.30 -6.19 -6.40
N GLU A 122 -2.99 -6.28 -5.11
CA GLU A 122 -3.27 -5.24 -4.12
C GLU A 122 -2.87 -3.81 -4.56
N PRO A 123 -1.69 -3.58 -5.16
CA PRO A 123 -1.30 -2.26 -5.66
C PRO A 123 -2.20 -1.77 -6.80
N PHE A 124 -2.72 -2.67 -7.64
CA PHE A 124 -3.61 -2.30 -8.73
C PHE A 124 -4.99 -1.89 -8.22
N ALA A 125 -5.54 -2.64 -7.25
CA ALA A 125 -6.81 -2.28 -6.61
C ALA A 125 -6.72 -0.89 -5.95
N ALA A 126 -5.65 -0.61 -5.20
CA ALA A 126 -5.40 0.71 -4.63
C ALA A 126 -5.29 1.79 -5.73
N GLY A 127 -4.64 1.48 -6.85
CA GLY A 127 -4.53 2.37 -8.01
C GLY A 127 -5.84 2.72 -8.73
N ILE A 128 -6.92 2.01 -8.45
CA ILE A 128 -8.26 2.31 -8.98
C ILE A 128 -9.09 3.03 -7.91
N ILE A 129 -9.14 2.46 -6.70
CA ILE A 129 -10.05 2.92 -5.64
C ILE A 129 -9.68 4.34 -5.20
N TYR A 130 -8.41 4.58 -4.85
CA TYR A 130 -8.01 5.89 -4.32
C TYR A 130 -8.13 7.02 -5.36
N PRO A 131 -7.66 6.87 -6.61
CA PRO A 131 -7.85 7.92 -7.61
C PRO A 131 -9.31 8.18 -7.97
N ALA A 132 -10.18 7.16 -7.92
CA ALA A 132 -11.63 7.35 -8.12
C ALA A 132 -12.26 8.18 -7.00
N VAL A 133 -11.92 7.88 -5.75
CA VAL A 133 -12.42 8.63 -4.58
C VAL A 133 -11.85 10.05 -4.58
N LEU A 134 -10.56 10.24 -4.89
CA LEU A 134 -9.94 11.56 -5.06
C LEU A 134 -10.64 12.38 -6.15
N ALA A 135 -10.88 11.80 -7.32
CA ALA A 135 -11.58 12.46 -8.42
C ALA A 135 -13.00 12.88 -8.02
N SER A 136 -13.69 12.03 -7.26
CA SER A 136 -15.05 12.31 -6.76
C SER A 136 -15.07 13.48 -5.78
N TRP A 137 -14.15 13.51 -4.80
CA TRP A 137 -14.06 14.63 -3.85
C TRP A 137 -13.64 15.93 -4.53
N LEU A 138 -12.70 15.87 -5.48
CA LEU A 138 -12.30 17.03 -6.25
C LEU A 138 -13.45 17.59 -7.09
N TYR A 139 -14.25 16.71 -7.69
CA TYR A 139 -15.44 17.12 -8.43
C TYR A 139 -16.43 17.87 -7.53
N ILE A 140 -16.74 17.33 -6.34
CA ILE A 140 -17.61 17.98 -5.36
C ILE A 140 -17.05 19.36 -4.93
N ALA A 141 -15.73 19.45 -4.72
CA ALA A 141 -15.08 20.70 -4.37
C ALA A 141 -15.19 21.77 -5.47
N LEU A 142 -15.13 21.37 -6.74
CA LEU A 142 -15.04 22.30 -7.87
C LEU A 142 -16.37 22.57 -8.59
N ILE A 143 -17.39 21.72 -8.43
CA ILE A 143 -18.61 21.79 -9.24
C ILE A 143 -19.34 23.14 -9.11
N PHE A 144 -19.29 23.77 -7.94
CA PHE A 144 -19.95 25.06 -7.69
C PHE A 144 -19.08 26.27 -8.02
N LEU A 145 -17.74 26.14 -7.99
CA LEU A 145 -16.80 27.23 -8.29
C LEU A 145 -16.52 27.35 -9.79
N HIS A 146 -16.19 26.22 -10.41
CA HIS A 146 -15.77 26.15 -11.81
C HIS A 146 -16.37 24.90 -12.49
N PRO A 147 -17.67 24.92 -12.82
CA PRO A 147 -18.36 23.78 -13.44
C PRO A 147 -17.66 23.25 -14.69
N GLN A 148 -17.13 24.17 -15.51
CA GLN A 148 -16.43 23.87 -16.77
C GLN A 148 -15.14 23.07 -16.58
N ILE A 149 -14.44 23.26 -15.46
CA ILE A 149 -13.13 22.64 -15.18
C ILE A 149 -13.29 21.40 -14.29
N SER A 150 -14.36 21.34 -13.48
CA SER A 150 -14.58 20.26 -12.51
C SER A 150 -14.46 18.85 -13.10
N GLN A 151 -15.08 18.60 -14.26
CA GLN A 151 -15.08 17.29 -14.91
C GLN A 151 -13.70 16.93 -15.46
N SER A 152 -13.04 17.87 -16.16
CA SER A 152 -11.72 17.62 -16.73
C SER A 152 -10.68 17.42 -15.64
N ALA A 153 -10.73 18.20 -14.56
CA ALA A 153 -9.85 18.04 -13.40
C ALA A 153 -10.00 16.68 -12.71
N ALA A 154 -11.25 16.22 -12.49
CA ALA A 154 -11.52 14.91 -11.91
C ALA A 154 -10.98 13.76 -12.79
N ILE A 155 -11.21 13.82 -14.10
CA ILE A 155 -10.69 12.85 -15.06
C ILE A 155 -9.16 12.82 -15.04
N VAL A 156 -8.52 13.99 -15.07
CA VAL A 156 -7.05 14.11 -15.02
C VAL A 156 -6.49 13.49 -13.74
N ILE A 157 -7.08 13.79 -12.57
CA ILE A 157 -6.63 13.22 -11.30
C ILE A 157 -6.79 11.70 -11.26
N PHE A 158 -7.91 11.17 -11.76
CA PHE A 158 -8.12 9.73 -11.85
C PHE A 158 -7.01 9.05 -12.67
N PHE A 159 -6.76 9.53 -13.88
CA PHE A 159 -5.74 8.95 -14.75
C PHE A 159 -4.31 9.19 -14.25
N ALA A 160 -4.03 10.36 -13.67
CA ALA A 160 -2.73 10.64 -13.07
C ALA A 160 -2.43 9.69 -11.90
N GLY A 161 -3.41 9.46 -11.01
CA GLY A 161 -3.29 8.50 -9.92
C GLY A 161 -3.11 7.07 -10.41
N LEU A 162 -3.89 6.65 -11.41
CA LEU A 162 -3.79 5.32 -12.01
C LEU A 162 -2.41 5.10 -12.66
N VAL A 163 -1.94 6.06 -13.47
CA VAL A 163 -0.63 5.99 -14.13
C VAL A 163 0.50 5.97 -13.11
N CYS A 164 0.43 6.84 -12.09
CA CYS A 164 1.39 6.84 -10.98
C CYS A 164 1.48 5.45 -10.34
N MET A 165 0.35 4.81 -10.07
CA MET A 165 0.32 3.49 -9.46
C MET A 165 0.84 2.37 -10.39
N LEU A 166 0.57 2.46 -11.69
CA LEU A 166 1.11 1.51 -12.66
C LEU A 166 2.64 1.62 -12.78
N ILE A 167 3.17 2.84 -12.77
CA ILE A 167 4.62 3.10 -12.74
C ILE A 167 5.21 2.51 -11.45
N TYR A 168 4.58 2.77 -10.30
CA TYR A 168 5.02 2.26 -9.01
C TYR A 168 5.01 0.72 -8.96
N LYS A 169 3.96 0.07 -9.48
CA LYS A 169 3.88 -1.39 -9.63
C LYS A 169 5.04 -1.93 -10.48
N ARG A 170 5.34 -1.26 -11.60
CA ARG A 170 6.45 -1.66 -12.47
C ARG A 170 7.80 -1.55 -11.76
N TRP A 171 8.00 -0.48 -10.99
CA TRP A 171 9.20 -0.29 -10.19
C TRP A 171 9.37 -1.38 -9.13
N LEU A 172 8.31 -1.70 -8.37
CA LEU A 172 8.33 -2.79 -7.39
C LEU A 172 8.68 -4.15 -8.01
N ARG A 173 8.15 -4.44 -9.20
CA ARG A 173 8.46 -5.69 -9.90
C ARG A 173 9.94 -5.78 -10.26
N MET A 174 10.52 -4.69 -10.77
CA MET A 174 11.96 -4.64 -11.10
C MET A 174 12.83 -4.83 -9.86
N ASP A 175 12.44 -4.23 -8.73
CA ASP A 175 13.13 -4.36 -7.46
C ASP A 175 13.05 -5.78 -6.89
N ALA A 176 11.91 -6.47 -7.06
CA ALA A 176 11.75 -7.88 -6.73
C ALA A 176 12.64 -8.77 -7.61
N ASP A 177 12.59 -8.60 -8.93
CA ASP A 177 13.37 -9.39 -9.88
C ASP A 177 14.89 -9.25 -9.65
N LYS A 178 15.35 -8.05 -9.24
CA LYS A 178 16.75 -7.82 -8.87
C LYS A 178 17.14 -8.60 -7.61
N PHE A 179 16.30 -8.53 -6.58
CA PHE A 179 16.54 -9.24 -5.32
C PHE A 179 16.57 -10.76 -5.50
N GLU A 180 15.67 -11.33 -6.31
CA GLU A 180 15.67 -12.77 -6.61
C GLU A 180 16.99 -13.23 -7.24
N LYS A 181 17.55 -12.43 -8.14
CA LYS A 181 18.84 -12.73 -8.77
C LYS A 181 19.98 -12.70 -7.77
N GLU A 182 20.06 -11.65 -6.95
CA GLU A 182 21.07 -11.51 -5.89
C GLU A 182 20.99 -12.67 -4.90
N LEU A 183 19.78 -13.05 -4.48
CA LEU A 183 19.56 -14.17 -3.57
C LEU A 183 20.00 -15.51 -4.21
N GLN A 184 19.70 -15.73 -5.48
CA GLN A 184 20.11 -16.95 -6.18
C GLN A 184 21.63 -17.05 -6.35
N GLU A 185 22.30 -15.93 -6.63
CA GLU A 185 23.76 -15.86 -6.70
C GLU A 185 24.40 -16.20 -5.35
N GLU A 186 23.85 -15.68 -4.24
CA GLU A 186 24.33 -15.98 -2.87
C GLU A 186 24.11 -17.45 -2.47
N ILE A 187 22.97 -18.03 -2.83
CA ILE A 187 22.69 -19.47 -2.64
C ILE A 187 23.73 -20.31 -3.38
N ASN A 188 24.00 -20.00 -4.65
CA ASN A 188 24.95 -20.75 -5.47
C ASN A 188 26.40 -20.60 -4.95
N ALA A 189 26.76 -19.47 -4.35
CA ALA A 189 28.08 -19.25 -3.76
C ALA A 189 28.30 -20.00 -2.43
N THR A 190 27.22 -20.43 -1.78
CA THR A 190 27.25 -21.11 -0.47
C THR A 190 27.17 -22.64 -0.60
N GLN A 191 26.93 -23.17 -1.81
CA GLN A 191 26.88 -24.60 -2.13
C GLN A 191 28.23 -25.11 -2.65
#